data_AF-H8K2F6-F1
#
_entry.id   AF-H8K2F6-F1
#
_cell.length_a   1.000
_cell.length_b   1.000
_cell.length_c   1.000
_cell.angle_alpha   90.00
_cell.angle_beta   90.00
_cell.angle_gamma   90.00
#
_symmetry.space_group_name_H-M   'P 1'
#
loop_
_entity.id
_entity.type
_entity.pdbx_description
1 polymer ?
#
loop_
_entity_poly.entity_id
_entity_poly.type
_entity_poly.pdbx_seq_one_letter_code
_entity_poly.pdbx_strand_id
1 'polypeptide(L)' 'MSQWKSENHFSSWLGLSPANKITGEKVFSTKSRKVINRASTAFRIAAAAGKTNTAIGSFMRRIKISKGSPKAITATER' A
#
# COMPACT_ATOMS: atom_id res chain seq x y z
N MET A 1 -6.53 -14.72 -8.84
CA MET A 1 -5.06 -14.74 -8.64
C MET A 1 -4.30 -15.48 -9.75
N SER A 2 -4.87 -15.72 -10.95
CA SER A 2 -4.17 -16.42 -12.04
C SER A 2 -3.25 -15.53 -12.88
N GLN A 3 -3.43 -14.20 -12.81
CA GLN A 3 -2.71 -13.23 -13.64
C GLN A 3 -1.39 -12.75 -13.01
N TRP A 4 -1.18 -12.95 -11.71
CA TRP A 4 0.05 -12.62 -10.99
C TRP A 4 0.57 -13.82 -10.21
N LYS A 5 1.89 -14.02 -10.25
CA LYS A 5 2.58 -15.17 -9.64
C LYS A 5 2.54 -15.17 -8.11
N SER A 6 2.35 -14.00 -7.49
CA SER A 6 2.14 -13.84 -6.05
C SER A 6 1.46 -12.52 -5.72
N GLU A 7 0.94 -12.41 -4.50
CA GLU A 7 0.33 -11.21 -3.94
C GLU A 7 1.27 -9.99 -3.99
N ASN A 8 2.57 -10.22 -3.82
CA ASN A 8 3.62 -9.20 -3.93
C ASN A 8 3.73 -8.60 -5.34
N HIS A 9 3.50 -9.41 -6.37
CA HIS A 9 3.51 -8.92 -7.75
C HIS A 9 2.27 -8.07 -8.05
N PHE A 10 1.12 -8.44 -7.47
CA PHE A 10 -0.10 -7.66 -7.56
C PHE A 10 0.04 -6.30 -6.85
N SER A 11 0.56 -6.28 -5.61
CA SER A 11 0.78 -5.04 -4.86
C SER A 11 1.83 -4.12 -5.48
N SER A 12 2.86 -4.70 -6.11
CA SER A 12 3.86 -3.95 -6.89
C SER A 12 3.25 -3.35 -8.17
N TRP A 13 2.40 -4.09 -8.88
CA TRP A 13 1.69 -3.60 -10.08
C TRP A 13 0.69 -2.48 -9.77
N LEU A 14 0.03 -2.54 -8.61
CA LEU A 14 -0.82 -1.46 -8.11
C LEU A 14 -0.03 -0.22 -7.65
N GLY A 15 1.31 -0.31 -7.57
CA GLY A 15 2.16 0.79 -7.09
C GLY A 15 2.09 1.05 -5.60
N LEU A 16 1.62 0.07 -4.82
CA LEU A 16 1.44 0.19 -3.37
C LEU A 16 2.71 -0.21 -2.62
N SER A 17 3.50 -1.10 -3.21
CA SER A 17 4.80 -1.50 -2.68
C SER A 17 5.88 -0.43 -2.96
N PRO A 18 6.76 -0.14 -1.97
CA PRO A 18 7.86 0.80 -2.15
C PRO A 18 8.83 0.33 -3.25
N ALA A 19 9.32 1.26 -4.05
CA ALA A 19 10.39 0.98 -5.00
C ALA A 19 11.73 1.38 -4.40
N ASN A 20 12.46 0.39 -3.87
CA ASN A 20 13.82 0.58 -3.41
C ASN A 20 14.72 0.94 -4.59
N LYS A 21 15.21 2.18 -4.63
CA LYS A 21 16.28 2.58 -5.55
C LYS A 21 17.61 2.18 -4.93
N ILE A 22 18.24 1.15 -5.49
CA ILE A 22 19.51 0.60 -5.02
C ILE A 22 20.60 0.97 -6.03
N THR A 23 21.69 1.55 -5.55
CA THR A 23 22.89 1.82 -6.36
C THR A 23 24.11 1.44 -5.52
N GLY A 24 24.99 0.60 -6.06
CA GLY A 24 26.24 0.18 -5.38
C GLY A 24 25.99 -0.31 -3.95
N GLU A 25 25.10 -1.29 -3.78
CA GLU A 25 24.74 -1.91 -2.48
C GLU A 25 24.00 -1.03 -1.46
N LYS A 26 23.79 0.26 -1.74
CA LYS A 26 23.08 1.17 -0.83
C LYS A 26 21.67 1.52 -1.32
N VAL A 27 20.70 1.51 -0.41
CA VAL A 27 19.32 1.97 -0.67
C VAL A 27 19.27 3.49 -0.56
N PHE A 28 19.02 4.17 -1.67
CA PHE A 28 18.93 5.63 -1.73
C PHE A 28 17.51 6.17 -1.50
N SER A 29 16.48 5.36 -1.79
CA SER A 29 15.08 5.76 -1.58
C SER A 29 14.16 4.56 -1.51
N THR A 30 13.23 4.58 -0.56
CA THR A 30 12.19 3.55 -0.33
C THR A 30 10.78 4.13 -0.57
N LYS A 31 10.67 5.19 -1.38
CA LYS A 31 9.38 5.84 -1.63
C LYS A 31 8.49 4.97 -2.53
N SER A 32 7.19 4.92 -2.23
CA SER A 32 6.21 4.32 -3.14
C SER A 32 6.15 5.07 -4.46
N ARG A 33 5.96 4.34 -5.56
CA ARG A 33 5.89 4.91 -6.90
C ARG A 33 4.56 5.65 -7.08
N LYS A 34 4.59 6.80 -7.76
CA LYS A 34 3.36 7.39 -8.29
C LYS A 34 2.99 6.61 -9.56
N VAL A 35 1.86 5.92 -9.51
CA VAL A 35 1.37 5.10 -10.63
C VAL A 35 -0.03 5.58 -11.01
N ILE A 36 -0.30 5.71 -12.31
CA ILE A 36 -1.63 6.04 -12.82
C ILE A 36 -2.38 4.72 -13.01
N ASN A 37 -3.02 4.23 -11.94
CA ASN A 37 -3.77 2.98 -11.96
C ASN A 37 -5.13 3.17 -11.26
N ARG A 38 -6.23 2.95 -11.99
CA ARG A 38 -7.60 3.10 -11.47
C ARG A 38 -7.89 2.14 -10.31
N ALA A 39 -7.38 0.91 -10.36
CA ALA A 39 -7.53 -0.05 -9.28
C ALA A 39 -6.81 0.44 -8.01
N SER A 40 -5.60 0.99 -8.14
CA SER A 40 -4.85 1.59 -7.04
C SER A 40 -5.64 2.74 -6.37
N THR A 41 -6.25 3.61 -7.18
CA THR A 41 -7.10 4.68 -6.67
C THR A 41 -8.34 4.14 -5.94
N ALA A 42 -9.02 3.14 -6.49
CA ALA A 42 -10.17 2.50 -5.83
C ALA A 42 -9.78 1.88 -4.47
N PHE A 43 -8.63 1.19 -4.39
CA PHE A 43 -8.13 0.66 -3.12
C PHE A 43 -7.82 1.74 -2.09
N ARG A 44 -7.22 2.87 -2.51
CA ARG A 44 -6.97 4.00 -1.61
C ARG A 44 -8.26 4.64 -1.09
N ILE A 45 -9.29 4.75 -1.93
CA ILE A 45 -10.61 5.24 -1.53
C ILE A 45 -11.28 4.26 -0.57
N ALA A 46 -11.21 2.95 -0.86
CA ALA A 46 -11.75 1.90 0.02
C ALA A 46 -11.03 1.87 1.37
N ALA A 47 -9.71 2.00 1.39
CA ALA A 47 -8.92 2.14 2.60
C ALA A 47 -9.35 3.41 3.36
N ALA A 48 -9.43 4.57 2.69
CA ALA A 48 -9.90 5.81 3.33
C ALA A 48 -11.30 5.68 3.95
N ALA A 49 -12.17 4.84 3.36
CA ALA A 49 -13.51 4.59 3.87
C ALA A 49 -13.54 3.88 5.23
N GLY A 50 -12.52 3.10 5.61
CA GLY A 50 -12.05 2.75 6.98
C GLY A 50 -13.03 2.33 8.10
N LYS A 51 -14.32 2.29 7.81
CA LYS A 51 -15.43 2.16 8.76
C LYS A 51 -15.97 0.74 8.82
N THR A 52 -15.36 -0.20 8.11
CA THR A 52 -15.77 -1.60 8.12
C THR A 52 -15.25 -2.31 9.38
N ASN A 53 -16.07 -3.18 9.96
CA ASN A 53 -15.74 -4.03 11.11
C ASN A 53 -15.00 -5.30 10.66
N THR A 54 -13.95 -5.13 9.86
CA THR A 54 -13.07 -6.23 9.42
C THR A 54 -11.73 -6.14 10.13
N ALA A 55 -10.99 -7.26 10.19
CA ALA A 55 -9.63 -7.29 10.76
C ALA A 55 -8.68 -6.29 10.08
N ILE A 56 -8.88 -6.06 8.78
CA ILE A 56 -8.14 -5.07 7.99
C ILE A 56 -8.53 -3.64 8.40
N GLY A 57 -9.83 -3.38 8.63
CA GLY A 57 -10.32 -2.08 9.11
C GLY A 57 -9.82 -1.75 10.52
N SER A 58 -9.72 -2.73 11.42
CA SER A 58 -9.16 -2.54 12.76
C SER A 58 -7.65 -2.29 12.72
N PHE A 59 -6.91 -3.00 11.86
CA PHE A 59 -5.48 -2.76 11.62
C PHE A 59 -5.21 -1.36 11.07
N MET A 60 -5.97 -0.94 10.05
CA MET A 60 -5.84 0.40 9.50
C MET A 60 -6.11 1.48 10.56
N ARG A 61 -7.14 1.30 11.40
CA ARG A 61 -7.47 2.23 12.48
C ARG A 61 -6.36 2.34 13.51
N ARG A 62 -5.77 1.21 13.89
CA ARG A 62 -4.60 1.15 14.79
C ARG A 62 -3.43 1.97 14.24
N ILE A 63 -3.11 1.79 12.96
CA ILE A 63 -2.02 2.55 12.32
C ILE A 63 -2.39 4.02 12.11
N LYS A 64 -3.67 4.33 11.84
CA LYS A 64 -4.17 5.70 11.67
C LYS A 64 -3.99 6.51 12.94
N ILE A 65 -4.25 5.92 14.11
CA ILE A 65 -4.05 6.57 15.40
C ILE A 65 -2.56 6.86 15.64
N SER A 66 -1.68 5.91 15.33
CA SER A 66 -0.24 6.05 15.61
C SER A 66 0.50 6.95 14.61
N LYS A 67 0.22 6.82 13.30
CA LYS A 67 1.03 7.38 12.22
C LYS A 67 0.27 8.35 11.31
N GLY A 68 -1.03 8.54 11.55
CA GLY A 68 -1.90 9.37 10.73
C GLY A 68 -2.46 8.64 9.50
N SER A 69 -3.53 9.22 8.93
CA SER A 69 -4.28 8.68 7.79
C SER A 69 -3.44 8.25 6.58
N PRO A 70 -2.49 9.05 6.05
CA PRO A 70 -1.76 8.66 4.84
C PRO A 70 -0.87 7.43 5.08
N LYS A 71 -0.22 7.33 6.25
CA LYS A 71 0.63 6.17 6.59
C LYS A 71 -0.20 4.91 6.88
N ALA A 72 -1.44 5.08 7.36
CA ALA A 72 -2.35 3.97 7.59
C ALA A 72 -2.86 3.35 6.29
N ILE A 73 -3.21 4.17 5.31
CA ILE A 73 -3.60 3.72 3.97
C ILE A 73 -2.44 2.90 3.37
N THR A 74 -1.22 3.46 3.36
CA THR A 74 -0.04 2.75 2.85
C THR A 74 0.31 1.48 3.62
N ALA A 75 0.10 1.44 4.94
CA ALA A 75 0.40 0.24 5.72
C ALA A 75 -0.62 -0.87 5.53
N THR A 76 -1.87 -0.53 5.21
CA THR A 76 -2.95 -1.49 4.91
C THR A 76 -2.77 -2.14 3.55
N GLU A 77 -1.91 -1.55 2.70
CA GLU A 77 -1.55 -2.06 1.39
C GLU A 77 -0.33 -3.03 1.44
N ARG A 78 0.23 -3.32 2.63
CA ARG A 78 1.39 -4.22 2.83
C ARG A 78 1.00 -5.61 3.31
#